data_AF-A0A7S1FRA2-F1
#
_entry.id   AF-A0A7S1FRA2-F1
#
_cell.length_a   1.000
_cell.length_b   1.000
_cell.length_c   1.000
_cell.angle_alpha   90.00
_cell.angle_beta   90.00
_cell.angle_gamma   90.00
#
_symmetry.space_group_name_H-M   'P 1'
#
loop_
_entity.id
_entity.type
_entity.pdbx_description
1 polymer ?
#
loop_
_entity_poly.entity_id
_entity_poly.type
_entity_poly.pdbx_seq_one_letter_code
_entity_poly.pdbx_strand_id
1 'polypeptide(L)'
;GNCPSGDASVTFGRENTASGDYSSVTGGWDSIASGDYSSISGGQVNKASGQSSSVSGGISNTASAFASSVSGGAGNLASGYYSSVSGGDVNEASGFSSSVSGGGKNRATGEEASILGGGKNSALGYQSAVSGGNLNRAVAKVSSVTAGQRNQAKGKGASVSGGKSNFANGETSTISGGVGNRAENKFSSISGGMKNEALGVSSSILGGKGNIVDKNYATASRKGYKSKRQSMFSVDENNSTLMAVINTTAASGDSN
;
A
#
# COMPACT_ATOMS: atom_id res chain seq x y z
N GLY A 1 19.58 3.84 -37.58
CA GLY A 1 19.49 2.43 -38.02
C GLY A 1 19.36 1.54 -36.80
N ASN A 2 19.17 0.22 -36.98
CA ASN A 2 19.24 -0.72 -35.86
C ASN A 2 20.72 -1.02 -35.53
N CYS A 3 21.03 -1.16 -34.24
CA CYS A 3 22.40 -1.28 -33.72
C CYS A 3 22.54 -2.50 -32.76
N PRO A 4 22.56 -3.74 -33.27
CA PRO A 4 23.01 -4.90 -32.49
C PRO A 4 24.55 -4.91 -32.34
N SER A 5 25.08 -5.39 -31.21
CA SER A 5 26.52 -5.62 -30.99
C SER A 5 26.81 -6.93 -30.26
N GLY A 6 27.96 -7.57 -30.54
CA GLY A 6 28.32 -8.85 -29.92
C GLY A 6 27.32 -9.95 -30.29
N ASP A 7 26.90 -10.75 -29.30
CA ASP A 7 25.92 -11.84 -29.44
C ASP A 7 24.45 -11.34 -29.41
N ALA A 8 24.22 -10.02 -29.55
CA ALA A 8 22.89 -9.43 -29.52
C ALA A 8 22.16 -9.50 -30.86
N SER A 9 20.83 -9.39 -30.83
CA SER A 9 19.98 -9.41 -32.04
C SER A 9 18.94 -8.30 -32.09
N VAL A 10 18.72 -7.77 -33.29
CA VAL A 10 17.57 -6.90 -33.60
C VAL A 10 16.91 -7.44 -34.87
N THR A 11 15.64 -7.90 -34.79
CA THR A 11 14.99 -8.58 -35.92
C THR A 11 14.32 -7.61 -36.90
N PHE A 12 13.45 -6.72 -36.41
CA PHE A 12 12.69 -5.77 -37.23
C PHE A 12 12.64 -4.37 -36.60
N GLY A 13 11.96 -3.44 -37.26
CA GLY A 13 11.71 -2.09 -36.73
C GLY A 13 12.81 -1.09 -37.03
N ARG A 14 12.80 0.04 -36.30
CA ARG A 14 13.66 1.20 -36.57
C ARG A 14 14.29 1.71 -35.29
N GLU A 15 15.57 2.09 -35.37
CA GLU A 15 16.30 2.78 -34.28
C GLU A 15 16.42 1.94 -33.00
N ASN A 16 16.36 0.61 -33.12
CA ASN A 16 16.50 -0.28 -31.98
C ASN A 16 17.98 -0.60 -31.70
N THR A 17 18.36 -0.66 -30.43
CA THR A 17 19.71 -1.00 -29.96
C THR A 17 19.66 -2.24 -29.08
N ALA A 18 20.49 -3.23 -29.37
CA ALA A 18 20.69 -4.41 -28.53
C ALA A 18 22.20 -4.57 -28.27
N SER A 19 22.64 -4.41 -27.03
CA SER A 19 24.08 -4.30 -26.73
C SER A 19 24.58 -5.16 -25.57
N GLY A 20 23.68 -5.79 -24.79
CA GLY A 20 24.08 -6.77 -23.79
C GLY A 20 24.33 -8.14 -24.41
N ASP A 21 25.12 -8.98 -23.76
CA ASP A 21 25.38 -10.34 -24.25
C ASP A 21 24.07 -11.12 -24.31
N TYR A 22 23.78 -11.78 -25.44
CA TYR A 22 22.52 -12.49 -25.69
C TYR A 22 21.25 -11.63 -25.56
N SER A 23 21.37 -10.30 -25.67
CA SER A 23 20.21 -9.41 -25.66
C SER A 23 19.43 -9.44 -26.98
N SER A 24 18.14 -9.11 -26.93
CA SER A 24 17.31 -9.10 -28.15
C SER A 24 16.26 -7.98 -28.16
N VAL A 25 16.05 -7.42 -29.35
CA VAL A 25 14.88 -6.60 -29.68
C VAL A 25 14.17 -7.18 -30.90
N THR A 26 12.97 -7.72 -30.74
CA THR A 26 12.24 -8.34 -31.86
C THR A 26 11.73 -7.31 -32.87
N GLY A 27 11.25 -6.15 -32.41
CA GLY A 27 10.70 -5.13 -33.30
C GLY A 27 10.39 -3.83 -32.57
N GLY A 28 9.72 -2.89 -33.26
CA GLY A 28 9.29 -1.61 -32.69
C GLY A 28 10.15 -0.43 -33.09
N TRP A 29 10.05 0.66 -32.33
CA TRP A 29 10.77 1.91 -32.58
C TRP A 29 11.54 2.35 -31.33
N ASP A 30 12.81 2.73 -31.52
CA ASP A 30 13.66 3.40 -30.51
C ASP A 30 13.80 2.65 -29.18
N SER A 31 13.88 1.31 -29.22
CA SER A 31 14.00 0.49 -28.02
C SER A 31 15.45 0.06 -27.74
N ILE A 32 15.80 -0.04 -26.45
CA ILE A 32 17.17 -0.30 -25.99
C ILE A 32 17.21 -1.50 -25.05
N ALA A 33 17.75 -2.63 -25.52
CA ALA A 33 18.06 -3.81 -24.71
C ALA A 33 19.58 -3.85 -24.42
N SER A 34 20.00 -3.38 -23.25
CA SER A 34 21.43 -3.20 -22.92
C SER A 34 21.94 -4.07 -21.79
N GLY A 35 21.07 -4.82 -21.10
CA GLY A 35 21.48 -5.78 -20.10
C GLY A 35 21.77 -7.16 -20.72
N ASP A 36 22.67 -7.94 -20.13
CA ASP A 36 22.89 -9.31 -20.58
C ASP A 36 21.62 -10.14 -20.43
N TYR A 37 21.30 -10.97 -21.42
CA TYR A 37 20.06 -11.74 -21.51
C TYR A 37 18.78 -10.88 -21.46
N SER A 38 18.88 -9.57 -21.71
CA SER A 38 17.70 -8.70 -21.74
C SER A 38 16.90 -8.86 -23.02
N SER A 39 15.58 -8.64 -22.94
CA SER A 39 14.70 -8.79 -24.10
C SER A 39 13.63 -7.72 -24.19
N ILE A 40 13.37 -7.27 -25.42
CA ILE A 40 12.24 -6.41 -25.76
C ILE A 40 11.49 -7.01 -26.95
N SER A 41 10.23 -7.39 -26.75
CA SER A 41 9.44 -8.03 -27.84
C SER A 41 8.87 -7.02 -28.83
N GLY A 42 8.75 -5.75 -28.48
CA GLY A 42 8.22 -4.73 -29.37
C GLY A 42 7.91 -3.40 -28.69
N GLY A 43 7.11 -2.57 -29.37
CA GLY A 43 6.61 -1.30 -28.85
C GLY A 43 7.49 -0.10 -29.21
N GLN A 44 7.45 0.94 -28.40
CA GLN A 44 8.09 2.21 -28.67
C GLN A 44 8.84 2.72 -27.43
N VAL A 45 10.10 3.12 -27.60
CA VAL A 45 10.91 3.78 -26.55
C VAL A 45 11.03 2.92 -25.28
N ASN A 46 11.09 1.59 -25.43
CA ASN A 46 11.21 0.67 -24.30
C ASN A 46 12.68 0.46 -23.94
N LYS A 47 12.97 0.26 -22.65
CA LYS A 47 14.33 0.03 -22.14
C LYS A 47 14.39 -1.20 -21.24
N ALA A 48 15.22 -2.16 -21.60
CA ALA A 48 15.56 -3.33 -20.79
C ALA A 48 17.07 -3.29 -20.52
N SER A 49 17.48 -2.67 -19.40
CA SER A 49 18.89 -2.40 -19.10
C SER A 49 19.47 -3.23 -17.96
N GLY A 50 18.63 -3.96 -17.23
CA GLY A 50 19.09 -4.90 -16.21
C GLY A 50 19.46 -6.25 -16.82
N GLN A 51 20.38 -6.99 -16.20
CA GLN A 51 20.64 -8.38 -16.57
C GLN A 51 19.36 -9.22 -16.39
N SER A 52 19.04 -10.05 -17.37
CA SER A 52 17.81 -10.86 -17.46
C SER A 52 16.52 -10.02 -17.34
N SER A 53 16.58 -8.73 -17.68
CA SER A 53 15.40 -7.87 -17.67
C SER A 53 14.55 -8.05 -18.92
N SER A 54 13.25 -7.80 -18.83
CA SER A 54 12.34 -7.96 -19.97
C SER A 54 11.30 -6.85 -20.06
N VAL A 55 11.02 -6.44 -21.29
CA VAL A 55 9.87 -5.59 -21.62
C VAL A 55 9.10 -6.22 -22.78
N SER A 56 7.89 -6.74 -22.52
CA SER A 56 7.14 -7.44 -23.58
C SER A 56 6.53 -6.49 -24.62
N GLY A 57 6.43 -5.19 -24.34
CA GLY A 57 5.92 -4.21 -25.29
C GLY A 57 5.46 -2.91 -24.64
N GLY A 58 4.59 -2.18 -25.34
CA GLY A 58 4.03 -0.92 -24.87
C GLY A 58 4.88 0.31 -25.24
N ILE A 59 4.69 1.41 -24.52
CA ILE A 59 5.31 2.71 -24.81
C ILE A 59 6.09 3.20 -23.59
N SER A 60 7.37 3.51 -23.75
CA SER A 60 8.18 4.14 -22.70
C SER A 60 8.29 3.33 -21.40
N ASN A 61 8.29 2.01 -21.49
CA ASN A 61 8.47 1.13 -20.34
C ASN A 61 9.96 0.88 -20.06
N THR A 62 10.34 0.79 -18.78
CA THR A 62 11.73 0.56 -18.35
C THR A 62 11.81 -0.59 -17.34
N ALA A 63 12.61 -1.61 -17.65
CA ALA A 63 13.05 -2.65 -16.74
C ALA A 63 14.58 -2.52 -16.56
N SER A 64 15.04 -2.02 -15.41
CA SER A 64 16.43 -1.56 -15.25
C SER A 64 17.29 -2.33 -14.25
N ALA A 65 16.71 -3.26 -13.50
CA ALA A 65 17.42 -4.05 -12.49
C ALA A 65 17.47 -5.55 -12.85
N PHE A 66 18.27 -6.32 -12.11
CA PHE A 66 18.40 -7.77 -12.33
C PHE A 66 17.04 -8.47 -12.25
N ALA A 67 16.72 -9.28 -13.26
CA ALA A 67 15.48 -10.04 -13.37
C ALA A 67 14.21 -9.17 -13.20
N SER A 68 14.28 -7.88 -13.54
CA SER A 68 13.11 -6.99 -13.54
C SER A 68 12.27 -7.17 -14.80
N SER A 69 10.96 -6.97 -14.71
CA SER A 69 10.06 -7.17 -15.84
C SER A 69 8.95 -6.14 -15.95
N VAL A 70 8.63 -5.75 -17.19
CA VAL A 70 7.43 -4.99 -17.51
C VAL A 70 6.68 -5.69 -18.65
N SER A 71 5.46 -6.18 -18.40
CA SER A 71 4.71 -6.93 -19.43
C SER A 71 4.04 -6.03 -20.49
N GLY A 72 3.96 -4.71 -20.26
CA GLY A 72 3.41 -3.76 -21.22
C GLY A 72 2.93 -2.46 -20.60
N GLY A 73 2.00 -1.77 -21.27
CA GLY A 73 1.43 -0.50 -20.81
C GLY A 73 2.24 0.72 -21.26
N ALA A 74 2.08 1.83 -20.54
CA ALA A 74 2.74 3.11 -20.85
C ALA A 74 3.50 3.66 -19.63
N GLY A 75 4.77 4.02 -19.81
CA GLY A 75 5.54 4.75 -18.80
C GLY A 75 5.82 3.96 -17.51
N ASN A 76 5.78 2.62 -17.55
CA ASN A 76 6.01 1.79 -16.35
C ASN A 76 7.50 1.60 -16.07
N LEU A 77 7.86 1.53 -14.78
CA LEU A 77 9.23 1.37 -14.30
C LEU A 77 9.33 0.19 -13.33
N ALA A 78 10.12 -0.83 -13.69
CA ALA A 78 10.56 -1.90 -12.81
C ALA A 78 12.07 -1.75 -12.57
N SER A 79 12.46 -1.21 -11.41
CA SER A 79 13.86 -0.86 -11.10
C SER A 79 14.41 -1.52 -9.84
N GLY A 80 13.62 -2.37 -9.18
CA GLY A 80 14.09 -3.24 -8.10
C GLY A 80 14.56 -4.59 -8.62
N TYR A 81 15.48 -5.25 -7.92
CA TYR A 81 15.85 -6.65 -8.20
C TYR A 81 14.61 -7.53 -8.11
N TYR A 82 14.38 -8.40 -9.09
CA TYR A 82 13.17 -9.26 -9.18
C TYR A 82 11.83 -8.49 -9.18
N SER A 83 11.85 -7.19 -9.47
CA SER A 83 10.63 -6.38 -9.50
C SER A 83 9.80 -6.63 -10.75
N SER A 84 8.48 -6.45 -10.65
CA SER A 84 7.59 -6.62 -11.80
C SER A 84 6.49 -5.58 -11.87
N VAL A 85 6.20 -5.14 -13.11
CA VAL A 85 5.00 -4.38 -13.43
C VAL A 85 4.25 -5.10 -14.56
N SER A 86 3.05 -5.62 -14.29
CA SER A 86 2.30 -6.37 -15.30
C SER A 86 1.66 -5.47 -16.37
N GLY A 87 1.55 -4.16 -16.14
CA GLY A 87 1.06 -3.20 -17.13
C GLY A 87 0.50 -1.93 -16.51
N GLY A 88 -0.35 -1.23 -17.24
CA GLY A 88 -1.00 0.02 -16.81
C GLY A 88 -0.26 1.28 -17.24
N ASP A 89 -0.50 2.38 -16.53
CA ASP A 89 -0.01 3.73 -16.86
C ASP A 89 0.83 4.32 -15.71
N VAL A 90 2.13 4.53 -15.94
CA VAL A 90 3.05 5.19 -15.00
C VAL A 90 3.14 4.48 -13.64
N ASN A 91 3.24 3.16 -13.63
CA ASN A 91 3.46 2.39 -12.39
C ASN A 91 4.95 2.22 -12.10
N GLU A 92 5.33 2.21 -10.83
CA GLU A 92 6.71 2.07 -10.35
C GLU A 92 6.80 0.88 -9.37
N ALA A 93 7.66 -0.09 -9.67
CA ALA A 93 8.11 -1.15 -8.78
C ALA A 93 9.63 -1.03 -8.58
N SER A 94 10.06 -0.37 -7.51
CA SER A 94 11.48 -0.01 -7.29
C SER A 94 12.12 -0.68 -6.05
N GLY A 95 11.33 -1.38 -5.23
CA GLY A 95 11.85 -2.20 -4.14
C GLY A 95 12.31 -3.60 -4.59
N PHE A 96 13.20 -4.23 -3.82
CA PHE A 96 13.58 -5.64 -4.03
C PHE A 96 12.33 -6.53 -3.98
N SER A 97 12.13 -7.38 -4.98
CA SER A 97 10.94 -8.25 -5.13
C SER A 97 9.60 -7.51 -5.03
N SER A 98 9.57 -6.22 -5.37
CA SER A 98 8.33 -5.43 -5.37
C SER A 98 7.49 -5.70 -6.63
N SER A 99 6.17 -5.52 -6.52
CA SER A 99 5.28 -5.78 -7.65
C SER A 99 4.13 -4.78 -7.76
N VAL A 100 3.77 -4.46 -9.01
CA VAL A 100 2.54 -3.76 -9.36
C VAL A 100 1.80 -4.52 -10.45
N SER A 101 0.62 -5.04 -10.15
CA SER A 101 -0.15 -5.84 -11.12
C SER A 101 -0.87 -5.00 -12.18
N GLY A 102 -0.98 -3.68 -11.99
CA GLY A 102 -1.53 -2.77 -13.00
C GLY A 102 -2.07 -1.46 -12.41
N GLY A 103 -3.03 -0.85 -13.11
CA GLY A 103 -3.63 0.43 -12.72
C GLY A 103 -2.81 1.63 -13.19
N GLY A 104 -2.93 2.76 -12.48
CA GLY A 104 -2.27 4.00 -12.88
C GLY A 104 -1.56 4.73 -11.74
N LYS A 105 -0.31 5.15 -11.94
CA LYS A 105 0.47 5.96 -10.99
C LYS A 105 0.71 5.28 -9.63
N ASN A 106 0.76 3.95 -9.60
CA ASN A 106 1.03 3.18 -8.38
C ASN A 106 2.53 3.08 -8.10
N ARG A 107 2.93 3.07 -6.83
CA ARG A 107 4.34 3.05 -6.40
C ARG A 107 4.62 2.00 -5.32
N ALA A 108 5.20 0.88 -5.70
CA ALA A 108 5.70 -0.16 -4.79
C ALA A 108 7.22 0.03 -4.62
N THR A 109 7.63 0.74 -3.57
CA THR A 109 9.05 1.11 -3.35
C THR A 109 9.68 0.41 -2.15
N GLY A 110 8.87 -0.21 -1.30
CA GLY A 110 9.37 -1.07 -0.23
C GLY A 110 9.85 -2.41 -0.76
N GLU A 111 10.82 -3.02 -0.10
CA GLU A 111 11.17 -4.43 -0.35
C GLU A 111 9.96 -5.33 -0.08
N GLU A 112 9.72 -6.30 -0.97
CA GLU A 112 8.56 -7.20 -0.99
C GLU A 112 7.21 -6.45 -0.99
N ALA A 113 7.20 -5.17 -1.38
CA ALA A 113 5.97 -4.39 -1.44
C ALA A 113 5.10 -4.80 -2.64
N SER A 114 3.78 -4.83 -2.43
CA SER A 114 2.82 -5.22 -3.48
C SER A 114 1.68 -4.23 -3.64
N ILE A 115 1.33 -3.95 -4.89
CA ILE A 115 0.12 -3.21 -5.25
C ILE A 115 -0.64 -3.97 -6.34
N LEU A 116 -1.86 -4.43 -6.06
CA LEU A 116 -2.63 -5.20 -7.03
C LEU A 116 -3.30 -4.33 -8.11
N GLY A 117 -3.45 -3.02 -7.87
CA GLY A 117 -3.96 -2.09 -8.87
C GLY A 117 -4.53 -0.80 -8.29
N GLY A 118 -5.50 -0.23 -8.99
CA GLY A 118 -6.10 1.06 -8.64
C GLY A 118 -5.29 2.26 -9.13
N GLY A 119 -5.45 3.41 -8.48
CA GLY A 119 -4.87 4.67 -8.93
C GLY A 119 -4.12 5.43 -7.85
N LYS A 120 -2.87 5.82 -8.10
CA LYS A 120 -2.06 6.65 -7.19
C LYS A 120 -1.83 6.01 -5.81
N ASN A 121 -1.76 4.68 -5.73
CA ASN A 121 -1.48 3.98 -4.49
C ASN A 121 0.03 3.92 -4.19
N SER A 122 0.41 3.76 -2.94
CA SER A 122 1.82 3.65 -2.52
C SER A 122 2.02 2.60 -1.44
N ALA A 123 2.93 1.66 -1.69
CA ALA A 123 3.41 0.66 -0.75
C ALA A 123 4.91 0.90 -0.52
N LEU A 124 5.24 1.52 0.62
CA LEU A 124 6.55 2.13 0.87
C LEU A 124 7.40 1.34 1.89
N GLY A 125 6.77 0.55 2.75
CA GLY A 125 7.46 -0.22 3.79
C GLY A 125 7.83 -1.63 3.34
N TYR A 126 8.77 -2.26 4.05
CA TYR A 126 9.09 -3.69 3.89
C TYR A 126 7.82 -4.54 4.05
N GLN A 127 7.53 -5.43 3.10
CA GLN A 127 6.31 -6.26 3.07
C GLN A 127 5.01 -5.46 3.18
N SER A 128 4.99 -4.21 2.71
CA SER A 128 3.76 -3.41 2.71
C SER A 128 2.87 -3.75 1.51
N ALA A 129 1.55 -3.66 1.70
CA ALA A 129 0.60 -4.07 0.67
C ALA A 129 -0.53 -3.07 0.48
N VAL A 130 -0.90 -2.80 -0.77
CA VAL A 130 -2.14 -2.12 -1.13
C VAL A 130 -2.93 -2.93 -2.14
N SER A 131 -4.08 -3.47 -1.75
CA SER A 131 -4.87 -4.32 -2.67
C SER A 131 -5.60 -3.50 -3.75
N GLY A 132 -5.82 -2.19 -3.56
CA GLY A 132 -6.36 -1.33 -4.60
C GLY A 132 -6.92 0.00 -4.08
N GLY A 133 -7.87 0.56 -4.82
CA GLY A 133 -8.50 1.85 -4.51
C GLY A 133 -7.72 3.05 -5.06
N ASN A 134 -7.88 4.22 -4.44
CA ASN A 134 -7.29 5.46 -4.91
C ASN A 134 -6.55 6.23 -3.80
N LEU A 135 -5.31 6.65 -4.05
CA LEU A 135 -4.51 7.45 -3.13
C LEU A 135 -4.26 6.77 -1.76
N ASN A 136 -4.24 5.43 -1.71
CA ASN A 136 -3.97 4.69 -0.49
C ASN A 136 -2.46 4.54 -0.23
N ARG A 137 -2.04 4.55 1.04
CA ARG A 137 -0.62 4.50 1.43
C ARG A 137 -0.39 3.49 2.55
N ALA A 138 0.36 2.42 2.27
CA ALA A 138 0.95 1.54 3.27
C ALA A 138 2.41 1.96 3.48
N VAL A 139 2.72 2.61 4.60
CA VAL A 139 3.97 3.36 4.78
C VAL A 139 5.04 2.60 5.56
N ALA A 140 4.64 1.80 6.55
CA ALA A 140 5.58 1.12 7.44
C ALA A 140 5.69 -0.38 7.15
N LYS A 141 6.64 -1.04 7.82
CA LYS A 141 6.89 -2.49 7.71
C LYS A 141 5.60 -3.29 8.03
N VAL A 142 5.25 -4.23 7.15
CA VAL A 142 4.05 -5.09 7.22
C VAL A 142 2.74 -4.31 7.34
N SER A 143 2.72 -3.03 6.91
CA SER A 143 1.49 -2.25 6.89
C SER A 143 0.63 -2.59 5.67
N SER A 144 -0.68 -2.50 5.80
CA SER A 144 -1.60 -2.84 4.70
C SER A 144 -2.78 -1.89 4.58
N VAL A 145 -3.18 -1.65 3.33
CA VAL A 145 -4.45 -1.00 3.00
C VAL A 145 -5.18 -1.83 1.97
N THR A 146 -6.35 -2.38 2.31
CA THR A 146 -7.06 -3.25 1.37
C THR A 146 -7.70 -2.43 0.24
N ALA A 147 -8.47 -1.39 0.56
CA ALA A 147 -9.18 -0.60 -0.46
C ALA A 147 -9.52 0.82 0.00
N GLY A 148 -10.36 1.51 -0.78
CA GLY A 148 -10.94 2.81 -0.43
C GLY A 148 -10.17 3.99 -1.01
N GLN A 149 -10.32 5.16 -0.39
CA GLN A 149 -9.74 6.41 -0.86
C GLN A 149 -8.94 7.13 0.22
N ARG A 150 -7.68 7.49 -0.06
CA ARG A 150 -6.83 8.30 0.84
C ARG A 150 -6.58 7.68 2.22
N ASN A 151 -6.63 6.36 2.34
CA ASN A 151 -6.32 5.67 3.59
C ASN A 151 -4.81 5.55 3.79
N GLN A 152 -4.34 5.62 5.04
CA GLN A 152 -2.92 5.54 5.38
C GLN A 152 -2.70 4.60 6.57
N ALA A 153 -1.90 3.55 6.35
CA ALA A 153 -1.36 2.69 7.41
C ALA A 153 0.10 3.07 7.65
N LYS A 154 0.38 3.82 8.73
CA LYS A 154 1.71 4.39 9.02
C LYS A 154 2.46 3.70 10.16
N GLY A 155 1.77 2.95 11.02
CA GLY A 155 2.44 2.14 12.04
C GLY A 155 2.93 0.82 11.48
N LYS A 156 4.00 0.26 12.07
CA LYS A 156 4.46 -1.10 11.75
C LYS A 156 3.32 -2.09 12.03
N GLY A 157 2.98 -2.93 11.05
CA GLY A 157 1.85 -3.87 11.15
C GLY A 157 0.46 -3.20 11.19
N ALA A 158 0.37 -1.89 10.96
CA ALA A 158 -0.93 -1.21 10.95
C ALA A 158 -1.75 -1.59 9.73
N SER A 159 -3.07 -1.64 9.87
CA SER A 159 -3.98 -2.02 8.80
C SER A 159 -5.17 -1.09 8.66
N VAL A 160 -5.56 -0.84 7.41
CA VAL A 160 -6.82 -0.17 7.08
C VAL A 160 -7.58 -1.00 6.04
N SER A 161 -8.71 -1.60 6.41
CA SER A 161 -9.46 -2.47 5.49
C SER A 161 -10.21 -1.68 4.42
N GLY A 162 -10.52 -0.40 4.65
CA GLY A 162 -11.20 0.41 3.65
C GLY A 162 -11.66 1.79 4.12
N GLY A 163 -12.65 2.33 3.41
CA GLY A 163 -13.25 3.63 3.72
C GLY A 163 -12.51 4.81 3.09
N LYS A 164 -12.66 6.00 3.68
CA LYS A 164 -12.10 7.24 3.15
C LYS A 164 -11.33 8.03 4.20
N SER A 165 -10.08 8.34 3.91
CA SER A 165 -9.24 9.21 4.76
C SER A 165 -9.08 8.69 6.19
N ASN A 166 -8.88 7.38 6.35
CA ASN A 166 -8.55 6.76 7.63
C ASN A 166 -7.03 6.69 7.84
N PHE A 167 -6.56 6.88 9.08
CA PHE A 167 -5.14 6.96 9.44
C PHE A 167 -4.83 6.02 10.62
N ALA A 168 -4.25 4.86 10.33
CA ALA A 168 -3.74 3.94 11.35
C ALA A 168 -2.24 4.24 11.59
N ASN A 169 -1.95 5.12 12.55
CA ASN A 169 -0.59 5.66 12.79
C ASN A 169 0.19 4.87 13.85
N GLY A 170 -0.49 4.22 14.79
CA GLY A 170 0.17 3.43 15.84
C GLY A 170 0.67 2.06 15.36
N GLU A 171 1.70 1.51 16.01
CA GLU A 171 2.16 0.14 15.77
C GLU A 171 1.00 -0.85 15.97
N THR A 172 0.76 -1.72 14.98
CA THR A 172 -0.33 -2.71 14.95
C THR A 172 -1.72 -2.11 15.18
N SER A 173 -1.88 -0.81 14.90
CA SER A 173 -3.19 -0.17 14.95
C SER A 173 -4.07 -0.58 13.78
N THR A 174 -5.38 -0.63 14.00
CA THR A 174 -6.33 -1.13 13.00
C THR A 174 -7.48 -0.16 12.80
N ILE A 175 -7.88 0.02 11.54
CA ILE A 175 -9.12 0.71 11.20
C ILE A 175 -9.88 -0.14 10.17
N SER A 176 -11.01 -0.73 10.57
CA SER A 176 -11.77 -1.59 9.65
C SER A 176 -12.48 -0.79 8.55
N GLY A 177 -12.74 0.50 8.75
CA GLY A 177 -13.30 1.36 7.71
C GLY A 177 -13.82 2.70 8.19
N GLY A 178 -14.81 3.25 7.49
CA GLY A 178 -15.44 4.53 7.82
C GLY A 178 -14.75 5.73 7.19
N VAL A 179 -14.97 6.93 7.75
CA VAL A 179 -14.51 8.20 7.18
C VAL A 179 -13.76 9.05 8.20
N GLY A 180 -12.49 9.36 7.93
CA GLY A 180 -11.75 10.32 8.75
C GLY A 180 -11.36 9.79 10.14
N ASN A 181 -11.21 8.48 10.32
CA ASN A 181 -10.84 7.89 11.60
C ASN A 181 -9.32 7.90 11.80
N ARG A 182 -8.86 7.98 13.05
CA ARG A 182 -7.45 8.07 13.45
C ARG A 182 -7.14 7.13 14.61
N ALA A 183 -6.34 6.10 14.37
CA ALA A 183 -5.83 5.21 15.41
C ALA A 183 -4.34 5.55 15.63
N GLU A 184 -4.06 6.36 16.65
CA GLU A 184 -2.79 7.10 16.77
C GLU A 184 -1.72 6.35 17.57
N ASN A 185 -2.10 5.36 18.40
CA ASN A 185 -1.17 4.71 19.34
C ASN A 185 -1.10 3.18 19.18
N LYS A 186 -0.11 2.55 19.80
CA LYS A 186 0.12 1.12 19.72
C LYS A 186 -1.12 0.32 20.13
N PHE A 187 -1.48 -0.68 19.34
CA PHE A 187 -2.67 -1.53 19.52
C PHE A 187 -4.02 -0.78 19.52
N SER A 188 -4.07 0.49 19.12
CA SER A 188 -5.34 1.21 19.03
C SER A 188 -6.20 0.68 17.88
N SER A 189 -7.51 0.57 18.09
CA SER A 189 -8.44 0.02 17.12
C SER A 189 -9.67 0.89 16.90
N ILE A 190 -10.12 0.98 15.65
CA ILE A 190 -11.39 1.63 15.29
C ILE A 190 -12.16 0.74 14.33
N SER A 191 -13.28 0.18 14.77
CA SER A 191 -14.11 -0.69 13.93
C SER A 191 -14.81 0.06 12.78
N GLY A 192 -14.95 1.39 12.89
CA GLY A 192 -15.47 2.24 11.82
C GLY A 192 -16.05 3.55 12.33
N GLY A 193 -17.04 4.07 11.59
CA GLY A 193 -17.70 5.34 11.91
C GLY A 193 -17.03 6.55 11.27
N MET A 194 -17.23 7.74 11.83
CA MET A 194 -16.75 8.99 11.23
C MET A 194 -16.05 9.91 12.23
N LYS A 195 -14.83 10.34 11.92
CA LYS A 195 -14.04 11.27 12.74
C LYS A 195 -13.84 10.77 14.17
N ASN A 196 -13.50 9.50 14.33
CA ASN A 196 -13.12 8.92 15.62
C ASN A 196 -11.61 8.94 15.81
N GLU A 197 -11.14 9.17 17.04
CA GLU A 197 -9.72 9.31 17.40
C GLU A 197 -9.38 8.43 18.61
N ALA A 198 -8.62 7.37 18.38
CA ALA A 198 -8.11 6.47 19.40
C ALA A 198 -6.63 6.82 19.70
N LEU A 199 -6.41 7.60 20.76
CA LEU A 199 -5.12 8.20 21.13
C LEU A 199 -4.38 7.44 22.23
N GLY A 200 -5.09 6.65 23.04
CA GLY A 200 -4.49 5.81 24.10
C GLY A 200 -3.89 4.51 23.57
N VAL A 201 -2.88 3.96 24.25
CA VAL A 201 -2.34 2.61 23.99
C VAL A 201 -3.46 1.58 24.23
N SER A 202 -3.64 0.65 23.30
CA SER A 202 -4.70 -0.36 23.35
C SER A 202 -6.12 0.21 23.50
N SER A 203 -6.33 1.48 23.09
CA SER A 203 -7.66 2.09 23.10
C SER A 203 -8.51 1.58 21.94
N SER A 204 -9.82 1.48 22.13
CA SER A 204 -10.74 0.95 21.12
C SER A 204 -11.96 1.82 20.90
N ILE A 205 -12.37 2.00 19.65
CA ILE A 205 -13.62 2.68 19.29
C ILE A 205 -14.44 1.75 18.41
N LEU A 206 -15.57 1.28 18.94
CA LEU A 206 -16.43 0.30 18.26
C LEU A 206 -17.23 0.91 17.09
N GLY A 207 -17.26 2.24 16.97
CA GLY A 207 -17.94 2.97 15.92
C GLY A 207 -18.42 4.35 16.36
N GLY A 208 -19.41 4.89 15.66
CA GLY A 208 -20.02 6.19 15.98
C GLY A 208 -19.35 7.37 15.29
N LYS A 209 -19.63 8.59 15.79
CA LYS A 209 -19.11 9.84 15.21
C LYS A 209 -18.49 10.72 16.28
N GLY A 210 -17.27 11.20 16.04
CA GLY A 210 -16.62 12.21 16.89
C GLY A 210 -16.17 11.69 18.25
N ASN A 211 -15.84 10.41 18.36
CA ASN A 211 -15.38 9.81 19.61
C ASN A 211 -13.88 10.01 19.78
N ILE A 212 -13.46 10.39 20.99
CA ILE A 212 -12.05 10.59 21.33
C ILE A 212 -11.74 9.76 22.58
N VAL A 213 -10.79 8.83 22.44
CA VAL A 213 -10.31 7.98 23.54
C VAL A 213 -8.82 8.20 23.74
N ASP A 214 -8.46 8.97 24.78
CA ASP A 214 -7.09 9.33 25.11
C ASP A 214 -6.46 8.46 26.20
N LYS A 215 -7.27 7.74 26.98
CA LYS A 215 -6.78 6.82 28.00
C LYS A 215 -6.36 5.48 27.42
N ASN A 216 -5.27 4.94 27.98
CA ASN A 216 -4.83 3.58 27.69
C ASN A 216 -5.92 2.57 28.11
N TYR A 217 -6.11 1.52 27.31
CA TYR A 217 -7.07 0.43 27.54
C TYR A 217 -8.54 0.86 27.63
N ALA A 218 -8.88 2.09 27.23
CA ALA A 218 -10.25 2.56 27.25
C ALA A 218 -11.00 2.23 25.95
N THR A 219 -12.31 2.04 26.07
CA THR A 219 -13.19 1.72 24.94
C THR A 219 -14.35 2.72 24.85
N ALA A 220 -14.70 3.14 23.62
CA ALA A 220 -15.87 3.97 23.34
C ALA A 220 -16.79 3.34 22.29
N SER A 221 -18.10 3.54 22.43
CA SER A 221 -19.11 3.00 21.50
C SER A 221 -20.23 3.98 21.13
N ARG A 222 -20.36 5.14 21.79
CA ARG A 222 -21.44 6.12 21.58
C ARG A 222 -20.92 7.42 20.98
N LYS A 223 -21.73 8.08 20.14
CA LYS A 223 -21.44 9.37 19.48
C LYS A 223 -21.02 10.47 20.46
N GLY A 224 -19.96 11.20 20.13
CA GLY A 224 -19.47 12.37 20.88
C GLY A 224 -18.82 12.04 22.22
N TYR A 225 -18.46 10.78 22.46
CA TYR A 225 -17.80 10.39 23.70
C TYR A 225 -16.37 10.94 23.74
N LYS A 226 -16.06 11.76 24.75
CA LYS A 226 -14.69 12.10 25.14
C LYS A 226 -14.37 11.34 26.42
N SER A 227 -13.36 10.47 26.39
CA SER A 227 -12.94 9.72 27.57
C SER A 227 -12.60 10.69 28.71
N LYS A 228 -13.37 10.66 29.80
CA LYS A 228 -13.05 11.41 31.02
C LYS A 228 -12.55 10.50 32.16
N ARG A 229 -12.83 9.19 32.14
CA ARG A 229 -12.35 8.20 33.14
C ARG A 229 -12.17 6.80 32.53
N GLN A 230 -11.36 5.95 33.18
CA GLN A 230 -11.20 4.53 32.87
C GLN A 230 -12.56 3.83 32.99
N SER A 231 -13.42 3.88 31.98
CA SER A 231 -14.56 2.96 31.92
C SER A 231 -14.05 1.67 31.30
N MET A 232 -13.52 0.81 32.18
CA MET A 232 -13.21 -0.59 31.95
C MET A 232 -14.49 -1.32 31.51
N PHE A 233 -14.44 -1.99 30.37
CA PHE A 233 -14.96 -3.35 30.31
C PHE A 233 -13.76 -4.25 30.56
N SER A 234 -13.44 -4.57 31.83
CA SER A 234 -12.50 -5.64 32.15
C SER A 234 -13.30 -6.94 32.25
N VAL A 235 -13.03 -7.88 31.35
CA VAL A 235 -13.46 -9.27 31.54
C VAL A 235 -12.42 -9.89 32.47
N ASP A 236 -12.82 -10.23 33.69
CA ASP A 236 -11.99 -11.02 34.61
C ASP A 236 -12.12 -12.49 34.18
N GLU A 237 -10.99 -13.18 33.97
CA GLU A 237 -10.94 -14.56 33.44
C GLU A 237 -11.63 -15.59 34.36
N ASN A 238 -12.07 -15.19 35.56
CA ASN A 238 -12.71 -16.07 36.54
C ASN A 238 -14.18 -15.75 36.87
N ASN A 239 -14.88 -14.85 36.15
CA ASN A 239 -16.29 -14.57 36.45
C ASN A 239 -17.16 -14.31 35.21
N SER A 240 -18.15 -15.17 34.98
CA SER A 240 -19.02 -15.22 33.79
C SER A 240 -20.13 -14.16 33.75
N THR A 241 -19.93 -12.98 34.37
CA THR A 241 -20.94 -11.90 34.38
C THR A 241 -20.41 -10.59 33.78
N LEU A 242 -21.04 -10.19 32.66
CA LEU A 242 -20.85 -8.91 32.01
C LEU A 242 -21.42 -7.78 32.89
N MET A 243 -20.60 -7.17 33.74
CA MET A 243 -20.99 -5.95 34.47
C MET A 243 -20.91 -4.74 33.52
N ALA A 244 -22.03 -4.43 32.86
CA ALA A 244 -22.21 -3.13 32.25
C ALA A 244 -22.36 -2.08 33.38
N VAL A 245 -21.31 -1.31 33.65
CA VAL A 245 -21.44 -0.12 34.50
C VAL A 245 -22.26 0.93 33.73
N ILE A 246 -23.58 0.82 33.80
CA ILE A 246 -24.48 1.93 33.50
C ILE A 246 -24.41 2.84 34.71
N ASN A 247 -23.50 3.82 34.70
CA ASN A 247 -23.61 4.95 35.61
C ASN A 247 -24.84 5.76 35.22
N THR A 248 -25.99 5.42 35.78
CA THR A 248 -27.06 6.39 35.97
C THR A 248 -26.55 7.40 36.98
N THR A 249 -26.35 8.64 36.56
CA THR A 249 -26.28 9.75 37.50
C THR A 249 -27.63 9.81 38.20
N ALA A 250 -27.73 9.25 39.40
CA ALA A 250 -28.79 9.58 40.33
C ALA A 250 -28.61 11.06 40.68
N ALA A 251 -29.53 11.90 40.24
CA ALA A 251 -29.67 13.25 40.78
C ALA A 251 -30.11 13.10 42.24
N SER A 252 -29.18 13.33 43.16
CA SER A 252 -29.48 13.53 44.59
C SER A 252 -29.78 15.00 44.86
N GLY A 253 -30.90 15.27 45.53
CA GLY A 253 -31.33 16.59 46.03
C GLY A 253 -32.63 17.03 45.36
N ASP A 254 -33.78 17.19 46.03
CA ASP A 254 -33.95 17.73 47.37
C ASP A 254 -35.05 17.01 48.17
N SER A 255 -34.77 16.81 49.45
CA SER A 255 -35.77 16.61 50.50
C SER A 255 -35.69 17.78 51.48
N ASN A 256 -36.73 18.60 51.52
CA ASN A 256 -37.38 19.14 52.72
C ASN A 256 -38.76 19.67 52.34
#